data_AF-A0AAN5CM37-F1
#
_entry.id   AF-A0AAN5CM37-F1
#
_cell.length_a   1.000
_cell.length_b   1.000
_cell.length_c   1.000
_cell.angle_alpha   90.00
_cell.angle_beta   90.00
_cell.angle_gamma   90.00
#
_symmetry.space_group_name_H-M   'P 1'
#
loop_
_entity.id
_entity.type
_entity.pdbx_description
1 polymer ?
#
loop_
_entity_poly.entity_id
_entity_poly.type
_entity_poly.pdbx_seq_one_letter_code
_entity_poly.pdbx_strand_id
1 'polypeptide(L)'
;QTLNIQLSLTTFFGIGCFVFMLQFMGITHHPVTEVLICPVSEKRAILRIPNKYHYLSILPAIAPVFNLLCIRPYRLFIFTVLVSCLGVTANSILLVAIKTRSSPSFRVYSTILLNNAAVDLIASLFAAFTITRIASSHETFTTFLIFTGPCSYVGRLPCWIIHAIEVQMWITSNYFLCFAFAYRLMSIRKAPLLLIRVISIAFFIHVFNCLTATALFSLFLE
;
A
#
# COMPACT_ATOMS: atom_id res chain seq x y z
N GLN A 1 -14.75 -18.37 13.25
CA GLN A 1 -13.58 -17.57 13.69
C GLN A 1 -12.87 -16.86 12.53
N THR A 2 -12.64 -17.48 11.37
CA THR A 2 -12.02 -16.85 10.18
C THR A 2 -12.76 -15.62 9.64
N LEU A 3 -14.09 -15.55 9.81
CA LEU A 3 -14.90 -14.40 9.40
C LEU A 3 -14.54 -13.11 10.17
N ASN A 4 -14.31 -13.23 11.48
CA ASN A 4 -14.02 -12.07 12.35
C ASN A 4 -12.64 -11.47 12.06
N ILE A 5 -11.66 -12.31 11.70
CA ILE A 5 -10.31 -11.86 11.36
C ILE A 5 -10.32 -11.09 10.04
N GLN A 6 -11.07 -11.55 9.04
CA GLN A 6 -11.14 -10.85 7.76
C GLN A 6 -11.93 -9.55 7.87
N LEU A 7 -13.02 -9.53 8.65
CA LEU A 7 -13.78 -8.29 8.92
C LEU A 7 -12.91 -7.28 9.67
N SER A 8 -12.12 -7.74 10.66
CA SER A 8 -11.15 -6.94 11.40
C SER A 8 -10.05 -6.37 10.49
N LEU A 9 -9.58 -7.13 9.50
CA LEU A 9 -8.57 -6.64 8.56
C LEU A 9 -9.17 -5.54 7.68
N THR A 10 -10.39 -5.75 7.17
CA THR A 10 -11.07 -4.73 6.35
C THR A 10 -11.45 -3.47 7.13
N THR A 11 -11.80 -3.58 8.41
CA THR A 11 -12.02 -2.38 9.24
C THR A 11 -10.72 -1.66 9.54
N PHE A 12 -9.62 -2.38 9.76
CA PHE A 12 -8.30 -1.75 9.95
C PHE A 12 -7.85 -0.99 8.68
N PHE A 13 -7.98 -1.61 7.51
CA PHE A 13 -7.74 -0.95 6.22
C PHE A 13 -8.72 0.20 5.98
N GLY A 14 -9.99 0.03 6.33
CA GLY A 14 -11.01 1.09 6.23
C GLY A 14 -10.69 2.30 7.10
N ILE A 15 -10.22 2.07 8.33
CA ILE A 15 -9.74 3.13 9.23
C ILE A 15 -8.50 3.82 8.63
N GLY A 16 -7.56 3.05 8.08
CA GLY A 16 -6.38 3.59 7.39
C GLY A 16 -6.75 4.49 6.20
N CYS A 17 -7.65 4.02 5.33
CA CYS A 17 -8.18 4.80 4.21
C CYS A 17 -8.95 6.04 4.68
N PHE A 18 -9.74 5.93 5.75
CA PHE A 18 -10.47 7.06 6.32
C PHE A 18 -9.53 8.13 6.90
N VAL A 19 -8.50 7.72 7.66
CA VAL A 19 -7.46 8.63 8.18
C VAL A 19 -6.70 9.30 7.03
N PHE A 20 -6.35 8.55 5.98
CA PHE A 20 -5.74 9.11 4.78
C PHE A 20 -6.66 10.13 4.08
N MET A 21 -7.95 9.84 3.94
CA MET A 21 -8.93 10.76 3.35
C MET A 21 -9.11 12.02 4.20
N LEU A 22 -9.17 11.91 5.54
CA LEU A 22 -9.20 13.07 6.43
C LEU A 22 -7.94 13.94 6.29
N GLN A 23 -6.79 13.30 6.07
CA GLN A 23 -5.53 14.00 5.85
C GLN A 23 -5.46 14.66 4.47
N PHE A 24 -5.99 14.00 3.44
CA PHE A 24 -6.10 14.55 2.08
C PHE A 24 -7.08 15.73 2.01
N MET A 25 -8.19 15.67 2.76
CA MET A 25 -9.16 16.76 2.88
C MET A 25 -8.64 17.95 3.70
N GLY A 26 -7.39 17.88 4.20
CA GLY A 26 -6.79 18.94 5.01
C GLY A 26 -7.43 19.14 6.38
N ILE A 27 -8.36 18.26 6.78
CA ILE A 27 -9.04 18.31 8.07
C ILE A 27 -8.04 18.06 9.21
N THR A 28 -7.00 17.27 8.94
CA THR A 28 -5.91 17.04 9.90
C THR A 28 -4.75 18.03 9.78
N HIS A 29 -4.88 19.16 9.07
CA HIS A 29 -3.91 20.27 9.16
C HIS A 29 -4.02 21.06 10.48
N HIS A 30 -4.58 20.45 11.53
CA HIS A 30 -4.49 21.00 12.86
C HIS A 30 -3.01 20.97 13.30
N PRO A 31 -2.43 22.08 13.79
CA PRO A 31 -1.02 22.15 14.19
C PRO A 31 -0.60 21.16 15.30
N VAL A 32 -1.53 20.35 15.80
CA VAL A 32 -1.33 19.34 16.85
C VAL A 32 -0.87 17.99 16.27
N THR A 33 -1.22 17.66 15.02
CA THR A 33 -0.75 16.42 14.35
C THR A 33 0.66 16.53 13.77
N GLU A 34 1.22 17.74 13.67
CA GLU A 34 2.65 17.98 13.41
C GLU A 34 3.52 17.82 14.67
N VAL A 35 2.92 17.57 15.86
CA VAL A 35 3.62 17.38 17.15
C VAL A 35 3.97 15.91 17.41
N LEU A 36 4.14 15.09 16.38
CA LEU A 36 4.68 13.73 16.54
C LEU A 36 6.22 13.75 16.49
N ILE A 37 6.79 13.93 17.68
CA ILE A 37 8.13 13.55 18.17
C ILE A 37 9.30 13.81 17.19
N CYS A 38 9.50 15.07 16.84
CA CYS A 38 10.84 15.55 16.51
C CYS A 38 11.05 16.84 17.32
N PRO A 39 11.48 16.74 18.59
CA PRO A 39 11.81 17.92 19.37
C PRO A 39 13.13 18.48 18.85
N VAL A 40 13.07 19.27 17.78
CA VAL A 40 14.10 20.27 17.48
C VAL A 40 13.40 21.62 17.39
N SER A 41 12.66 21.97 18.44
CA SER A 41 12.43 23.38 18.71
C SER A 41 13.70 23.89 19.37
N GLU A 42 14.53 24.52 18.55
CA GLU A 42 15.71 25.30 18.92
C GLU A 42 15.30 26.52 19.76
N LYS A 43 14.67 26.30 20.92
CA LYS A 43 14.57 27.30 21.96
C LYS A 43 15.57 26.93 23.04
N ARG A 44 16.75 27.53 22.84
CA ARG A 44 17.90 27.69 23.72
C ARG A 44 17.46 28.05 25.15
N ALA A 45 16.95 27.07 25.91
CA ALA A 45 16.71 27.21 27.34
C ALA A 45 18.02 26.89 28.07
N ILE A 46 18.67 27.97 28.51
CA ILE A 46 19.82 28.00 29.41
C ILE A 46 19.36 27.38 30.74
N LEU A 47 19.33 26.05 30.84
CA LEU A 47 19.13 25.35 32.11
C LEU A 47 20.42 24.63 32.48
N ARG A 48 21.19 25.26 33.37
CA ARG A 48 22.44 24.77 33.94
C ARG A 48 22.12 23.65 34.93
N ILE A 49 21.89 22.43 34.44
CA ILE A 49 21.68 21.24 35.27
C ILE A 49 23.04 20.70 35.72
N PRO A 50 23.29 20.52 37.04
CA PRO A 50 24.56 20.03 37.55
C PRO A 50 24.78 18.54 37.25
N ASN A 51 25.98 18.27 36.74
CA ASN A 51 26.60 16.98 36.42
C ASN A 51 26.43 15.95 37.56
N LYS A 52 25.60 14.92 37.35
CA LYS A 52 25.78 13.66 38.09
C LYS A 52 25.18 12.41 37.45
N TYR A 53 25.08 12.34 36.12
CA TYR A 53 24.78 11.07 35.47
C TYR A 53 25.60 10.89 34.19
N HIS A 54 26.58 9.99 34.27
CA HIS A 54 27.32 9.42 33.15
C HIS A 54 26.44 8.41 32.39
N TYR A 55 25.22 8.80 32.01
CA TYR A 55 24.47 8.01 31.03
C TYR A 55 25.22 8.14 29.71
N LEU A 56 25.74 7.01 29.24
CA LEU A 56 26.32 6.79 27.92
C LEU A 56 25.60 7.70 26.91
N SER A 57 26.31 8.66 26.33
CA SER A 57 25.79 9.55 25.30
C SER A 57 25.61 8.75 24.01
N ILE A 58 24.61 7.88 23.96
CA ILE A 58 24.15 7.20 22.75
C ILE A 58 23.23 8.14 21.94
N LEU A 59 22.72 9.20 22.59
CA LEU A 59 21.86 10.21 21.96
C LEU A 59 22.45 10.85 20.68
N PRO A 60 23.74 11.26 20.64
CA PRO A 60 24.34 11.83 19.43
C PRO A 60 24.49 10.81 18.29
N ALA A 61 24.68 9.53 18.62
CA ALA A 61 24.81 8.45 17.64
C ALA A 61 23.44 8.05 17.04
N ILE A 62 22.36 8.21 17.81
CA ILE A 62 20.99 7.88 17.38
C ILE A 62 20.28 9.09 16.74
N ALA A 63 20.71 10.32 17.05
CA ALA A 63 20.20 11.55 16.45
C ALA A 63 20.11 11.55 14.90
N PRO A 64 21.11 11.10 14.13
CA PRO A 64 21.01 11.06 12.67
C PRO A 64 19.95 10.05 12.18
N VAL A 65 19.75 8.94 12.89
CA VAL A 65 18.72 7.93 12.55
C VAL A 65 17.32 8.48 12.81
N PHE A 66 17.11 9.17 13.93
CA PHE A 66 15.85 9.86 14.20
C PHE A 66 15.62 11.03 13.25
N ASN A 67 16.64 11.82 12.90
CA ASN A 67 16.51 12.88 11.91
C ASN A 67 16.11 12.33 10.53
N LEU A 68 16.68 11.19 10.12
CA LEU A 68 16.26 10.50 8.89
C LEU A 68 14.81 10.00 8.97
N LEU A 69 14.36 9.50 10.12
CA LEU A 69 12.95 9.10 10.32
C LEU A 69 12.00 10.31 10.40
N CYS A 70 12.49 11.47 10.83
CA CYS A 70 11.76 12.72 10.97
C CYS A 70 11.59 13.47 9.64
N ILE A 71 12.54 13.33 8.71
CA ILE A 71 12.48 14.02 7.42
C ILE A 71 11.42 13.33 6.53
N ARG A 72 10.35 14.07 6.24
CA ARG A 72 9.12 13.64 5.54
C ARG A 72 9.32 12.68 4.34
N PRO A 73 10.25 12.91 3.39
CA PRO A 73 10.47 12.00 2.26
C PRO A 73 11.04 10.63 2.67
N TYR A 74 11.97 10.58 3.62
CA TYR A 74 12.59 9.32 4.06
C TYR A 74 11.63 8.46 4.88
N ARG A 75 10.75 9.09 5.67
CA ARG A 75 9.69 8.38 6.40
C ARG A 75 8.76 7.62 5.44
N LEU A 76 8.31 8.27 4.37
CA LEU A 76 7.47 7.64 3.35
C LEU A 76 8.21 6.49 2.67
N PHE A 77 9.47 6.72 2.28
CA PHE A 77 10.30 5.69 1.65
C PHE A 77 10.43 4.43 2.54
N ILE A 78 10.86 4.60 3.79
CA ILE A 78 11.05 3.49 4.73
C ILE A 78 9.72 2.76 4.97
N PHE A 79 8.63 3.51 5.16
CA PHE A 79 7.31 2.94 5.36
C PHE A 79 6.86 2.11 4.15
N THR A 80 6.96 2.67 2.93
CA THR A 80 6.58 1.98 1.70
C THR A 80 7.40 0.71 1.51
N VAL A 81 8.72 0.76 1.71
CA VAL A 81 9.59 -0.42 1.59
C VAL A 81 9.19 -1.50 2.60
N LEU A 82 8.97 -1.15 3.87
CA LEU A 82 8.57 -2.10 4.91
C LEU A 82 7.21 -2.74 4.59
N VAL A 83 6.21 -1.94 4.20
CA VAL A 83 4.87 -2.42 3.84
C VAL A 83 4.94 -3.31 2.61
N SER A 84 5.71 -2.94 1.59
CA SER A 84 5.92 -3.77 0.40
C SER A 84 6.61 -5.10 0.75
N CYS A 85 7.64 -5.10 1.59
CA CYS A 85 8.31 -6.34 2.03
C CYS A 85 7.34 -7.27 2.79
N LEU A 86 6.51 -6.70 3.68
CA LEU A 86 5.46 -7.45 4.37
C LEU A 86 4.42 -7.98 3.39
N GLY A 87 3.98 -7.17 2.43
CA GLY A 87 3.05 -7.56 1.37
C GLY A 87 3.58 -8.71 0.52
N VAL A 88 4.83 -8.64 0.08
CA VAL A 88 5.50 -9.71 -0.68
C VAL A 88 5.57 -10.99 0.14
N THR A 89 5.98 -10.89 1.41
CA THR A 89 6.13 -12.05 2.29
C THR A 89 4.78 -12.71 2.58
N ALA A 90 3.79 -11.93 2.97
CA ALA A 90 2.46 -12.41 3.32
C ALA A 90 1.74 -13.05 2.12
N ASN A 91 1.77 -12.40 0.95
CA ASN A 91 1.14 -12.95 -0.25
C ASN A 91 1.86 -14.20 -0.77
N SER A 92 3.20 -14.26 -0.64
CA SER A 92 3.95 -15.47 -0.98
C SER A 92 3.56 -16.65 -0.09
N ILE A 93 3.47 -16.43 1.23
CA ILE A 93 3.01 -17.44 2.20
C ILE A 93 1.57 -17.87 1.87
N LEU A 94 0.69 -16.92 1.53
CA LEU A 94 -0.70 -17.21 1.17
C LEU A 94 -0.81 -18.04 -0.11
N LEU A 95 -0.03 -17.74 -1.14
CA LEU A 95 0.02 -18.54 -2.38
C LEU A 95 0.45 -19.99 -2.09
N VAL A 96 1.49 -20.17 -1.28
CA VAL A 96 1.95 -21.50 -0.86
C VAL A 96 0.87 -22.22 -0.04
N ALA A 97 0.20 -21.53 0.87
CA ALA A 97 -0.87 -22.11 1.69
C ALA A 97 -2.08 -22.55 0.85
N ILE A 98 -2.50 -21.74 -0.13
CA ILE A 98 -3.60 -22.08 -1.04
C ILE A 98 -3.23 -23.31 -1.88
N LYS A 99 -2.01 -23.35 -2.43
CA LYS A 99 -1.55 -24.46 -3.26
C LYS A 99 -1.44 -25.77 -2.47
N THR A 100 -1.04 -25.72 -1.20
CA THR A 100 -0.80 -26.92 -0.38
C THR A 100 -2.04 -27.45 0.33
N ARG A 101 -3.02 -26.60 0.70
CA ARG A 101 -4.15 -27.01 1.56
C ARG A 101 -5.54 -26.95 0.91
N SER A 102 -5.66 -26.63 -0.38
CA SER A 102 -6.98 -26.45 -0.99
C SER A 102 -7.73 -27.78 -1.16
N SER A 103 -8.76 -28.01 -0.34
CA SER A 103 -9.66 -29.16 -0.48
C SER A 103 -10.62 -28.99 -1.67
N PRO A 104 -11.13 -30.09 -2.27
CA PRO A 104 -11.94 -30.02 -3.50
C PRO A 104 -13.21 -29.17 -3.37
N SER A 105 -13.82 -29.13 -2.18
CA SER A 105 -15.02 -28.33 -1.90
C SER A 105 -14.79 -26.81 -1.98
N PHE A 106 -13.56 -26.35 -1.74
CA PHE A 106 -13.21 -24.92 -1.74
C PHE A 106 -12.48 -24.47 -3.00
N ARG A 107 -12.38 -25.30 -4.06
CA ARG A 107 -11.60 -24.98 -5.27
C ARG A 107 -11.96 -23.63 -5.89
N VAL A 108 -13.25 -23.33 -6.05
CA VAL A 108 -13.69 -22.07 -6.66
C VAL A 108 -13.25 -20.86 -5.84
N TYR A 109 -13.41 -20.94 -4.52
CA TYR A 109 -12.99 -19.88 -3.61
C TYR A 109 -11.46 -19.71 -3.56
N SER A 110 -10.73 -20.84 -3.51
CA SER A 110 -9.27 -20.87 -3.59
C SER A 110 -8.76 -20.23 -4.87
N THR A 111 -9.42 -20.42 -6.02
CA THR A 111 -9.06 -19.74 -7.28
C THR A 111 -9.19 -18.22 -7.18
N ILE A 112 -10.25 -17.71 -6.55
CA ILE A 112 -10.42 -16.26 -6.34
C ILE A 112 -9.29 -15.72 -5.45
N LEU A 113 -9.02 -16.39 -4.32
CA LEU A 113 -7.95 -16.00 -3.41
C LEU A 113 -6.56 -16.10 -4.05
N LEU A 114 -6.33 -17.10 -4.91
CA LEU A 114 -5.06 -17.27 -5.61
C LEU A 114 -4.80 -16.09 -6.55
N ASN A 115 -5.82 -15.67 -7.32
CA ASN A 115 -5.70 -14.49 -8.19
C ASN A 115 -5.46 -13.22 -7.38
N ASN A 116 -6.19 -13.03 -6.27
CA ASN A 116 -5.99 -11.87 -5.40
C ASN A 116 -4.56 -11.83 -4.84
N ALA A 117 -4.06 -12.95 -4.30
CA ALA A 117 -2.72 -13.02 -3.74
C ALA A 117 -1.63 -12.81 -4.80
N ALA A 118 -1.83 -13.30 -6.02
CA ALA A 118 -0.90 -13.07 -7.12
C ALA A 118 -0.85 -11.59 -7.53
N VAL A 119 -2.01 -10.94 -7.64
CA VAL A 119 -2.14 -9.52 -7.95
C VAL A 119 -1.50 -8.66 -6.84
N ASP A 120 -1.77 -8.97 -5.57
CA ASP A 120 -1.20 -8.25 -4.42
C ASP A 120 0.32 -8.43 -4.32
N LEU A 121 0.84 -9.62 -4.67
CA LEU A 121 2.28 -9.88 -4.76
C LEU A 121 2.94 -8.98 -5.81
N ILE A 122 2.36 -8.93 -7.02
CA ILE A 122 2.86 -8.10 -8.12
C ILE A 122 2.78 -6.61 -7.74
N ALA A 123 1.66 -6.18 -7.15
CA ALA A 123 1.48 -4.81 -6.68
C ALA A 123 2.54 -4.43 -5.63
N SER A 124 2.77 -5.30 -4.64
CA SER A 124 3.73 -5.06 -3.56
C SER A 124 5.17 -4.98 -4.08
N LEU A 125 5.52 -5.84 -5.05
CA LEU A 125 6.81 -5.80 -5.73
C LEU A 125 6.99 -4.46 -6.45
N PHE A 126 6.05 -4.08 -7.32
CA PHE A 126 6.17 -2.84 -8.08
C PHE A 126 6.13 -1.58 -7.21
N ALA A 127 5.35 -1.57 -6.13
CA ALA A 127 5.36 -0.49 -5.13
C ALA A 127 6.75 -0.29 -4.49
N ALA A 128 7.51 -1.37 -4.27
CA ALA A 128 8.88 -1.28 -3.78
C ALA A 128 9.84 -0.66 -4.81
N PHE A 129 9.56 -0.80 -6.11
CA PHE A 129 10.37 -0.27 -7.20
C PHE A 129 10.05 1.20 -7.53
N THR A 130 8.78 1.60 -7.46
CA THR A 130 8.31 2.91 -7.95
C THR A 130 8.42 4.02 -6.92
N ILE A 131 8.15 3.71 -5.64
CA ILE A 131 8.07 4.64 -4.50
C ILE A 131 7.73 6.06 -4.95
N THR A 132 6.43 6.26 -5.18
CA THR A 132 5.88 7.50 -5.72
C THR A 132 5.48 8.47 -4.61
N ARG A 133 5.76 9.74 -4.84
CA ARG A 133 5.26 10.85 -4.05
C ARG A 133 4.40 11.73 -4.93
N ILE A 134 3.17 11.95 -4.50
CA ILE A 134 2.26 12.92 -5.09
C ILE A 134 2.55 14.29 -4.45
N ALA A 135 2.82 15.29 -5.27
CA ALA A 135 2.95 16.67 -4.84
C ALA A 135 1.98 17.54 -5.66
N SER A 136 1.02 18.17 -5.00
CA SER A 136 0.10 19.11 -5.65
C SER A 136 0.53 20.55 -5.37
N SER A 137 0.47 21.40 -6.40
CA SER A 137 0.65 22.84 -6.27
C SER A 137 -0.69 23.54 -6.46
N HIS A 138 -1.15 24.24 -5.42
CA HIS A 138 -2.41 24.98 -5.46
C HIS A 138 -2.35 26.16 -6.44
N GLU A 139 -1.17 26.76 -6.64
CA GLU A 139 -1.00 27.93 -7.51
C GLU A 139 -1.15 27.57 -8.99
N THR A 140 -0.70 26.38 -9.37
CA THR A 140 -0.69 25.94 -10.78
C THR A 140 -1.79 24.94 -11.10
N PHE A 141 -2.57 24.51 -10.09
CA PHE A 141 -3.53 23.41 -10.18
C PHE A 141 -2.95 22.13 -10.81
N THR A 142 -1.64 21.92 -10.65
CA THR A 142 -0.93 20.77 -11.20
C THR A 142 -0.56 19.77 -10.12
N THR A 143 -0.61 18.49 -10.48
CA THR A 143 -0.19 17.37 -9.63
C THR A 143 1.04 16.73 -10.24
N PHE A 144 2.14 16.74 -9.50
CA PHE A 144 3.40 16.12 -9.89
C PHE A 144 3.54 14.75 -9.24
N LEU A 145 3.96 13.77 -10.03
CA LEU A 145 4.41 12.48 -9.56
C LEU A 145 5.94 12.47 -9.52
N ILE A 146 6.49 12.36 -8.31
CA ILE A 146 7.93 12.30 -8.08
C ILE A 146 8.29 10.86 -7.72
N PHE A 147 9.09 10.22 -8.58
CA PHE A 147 9.58 8.85 -8.37
C PHE A 147 10.89 8.90 -7.58
N THR A 148 10.92 8.22 -6.44
CA THR A 148 12.12 8.15 -5.57
C THR A 148 12.63 6.73 -5.38
N GLY A 149 11.97 5.74 -5.99
CA GLY A 149 12.33 4.33 -5.90
C GLY A 149 13.45 3.91 -6.86
N PRO A 150 13.88 2.63 -6.78
CA PRO A 150 14.88 2.06 -7.68
C PRO A 150 14.62 2.23 -9.18
N CYS A 151 13.36 2.38 -9.61
CA CYS A 151 13.04 2.62 -11.01
C CYS A 151 13.71 3.90 -11.56
N SER A 152 13.97 4.89 -10.70
CA SER A 152 14.53 6.19 -11.09
C SER A 152 15.94 6.10 -11.67
N TYR A 153 16.69 5.03 -11.34
CA TYR A 153 18.01 4.76 -11.89
C TYR A 153 17.97 4.24 -13.34
N VAL A 154 16.84 3.67 -13.77
CA VAL A 154 16.68 3.12 -15.13
C VAL A 154 16.18 4.20 -16.10
N GLY A 155 15.34 5.11 -15.59
CA GLY A 155 14.85 6.26 -16.34
C GLY A 155 13.37 6.55 -16.09
N ARG A 156 12.88 7.63 -16.71
CA ARG A 156 11.51 8.12 -16.50
C ARG A 156 10.45 7.17 -17.05
N LEU A 157 10.60 6.69 -18.28
CA LEU A 157 9.59 5.84 -18.94
C LEU A 157 9.37 4.50 -18.19
N PRO A 158 10.42 3.75 -17.78
CA PRO A 158 10.23 2.56 -16.95
C PRO A 158 9.52 2.83 -15.63
N CYS A 159 9.82 3.93 -14.92
CA CYS A 159 9.09 4.28 -13.70
C CYS A 159 7.59 4.46 -13.93
N TRP A 160 7.22 5.15 -15.02
CA TRP A 160 5.83 5.35 -15.38
C TRP A 160 5.11 4.04 -15.71
N ILE A 161 5.76 3.16 -16.48
CA ILE A 161 5.21 1.84 -16.81
C ILE A 161 4.99 1.02 -15.53
N ILE A 162 6.00 0.93 -14.66
CA ILE A 162 5.91 0.15 -13.42
C ILE A 162 4.82 0.73 -12.51
N HIS A 163 4.71 2.06 -12.41
CA HIS A 163 3.68 2.70 -11.60
C HIS A 163 2.27 2.50 -12.16
N ALA A 164 2.10 2.55 -13.48
CA ALA A 164 0.82 2.22 -14.11
C ALA A 164 0.41 0.77 -13.80
N ILE A 165 1.35 -0.17 -13.86
CA ILE A 165 1.08 -1.57 -13.51
C ILE A 165 0.75 -1.71 -12.02
N GLU A 166 1.51 -1.06 -11.13
CA GLU A 166 1.24 -1.02 -9.69
C GLU A 166 -0.20 -0.57 -9.39
N VAL A 167 -0.60 0.61 -9.89
CA VAL A 167 -1.95 1.17 -9.69
C VAL A 167 -3.01 0.22 -10.24
N GLN A 168 -2.74 -0.39 -11.40
CA GLN A 168 -3.68 -1.33 -12.00
C GLN A 168 -3.87 -2.61 -11.17
N MET A 169 -2.80 -3.12 -10.57
CA MET A 169 -2.88 -4.28 -9.67
C MET A 169 -3.66 -3.94 -8.40
N TRP A 170 -3.49 -2.75 -7.82
CA TRP A 170 -4.30 -2.27 -6.69
C TRP A 170 -5.79 -2.23 -7.01
N ILE A 171 -6.17 -1.70 -8.18
CA ILE A 171 -7.58 -1.67 -8.62
C ILE A 171 -8.11 -3.10 -8.81
N THR A 172 -7.31 -3.97 -9.45
CA THR A 172 -7.66 -5.37 -9.70
C THR A 172 -7.87 -6.14 -8.39
N SER A 173 -7.01 -5.92 -7.39
CA SER A 173 -7.12 -6.51 -6.05
C SER A 173 -8.44 -6.12 -5.38
N ASN A 174 -8.81 -4.84 -5.42
CA ASN A 174 -10.09 -4.39 -4.88
C ASN A 174 -11.30 -5.08 -5.54
N TYR A 175 -11.26 -5.30 -6.86
CA TYR A 175 -12.31 -6.07 -7.54
C TYR A 175 -12.37 -7.52 -7.08
N PHE A 176 -11.22 -8.19 -6.94
CA PHE A 176 -11.18 -9.57 -6.43
C PHE A 176 -11.63 -9.68 -4.97
N LEU A 177 -11.32 -8.70 -4.14
CA LEU A 177 -11.78 -8.63 -2.76
C LEU A 177 -13.30 -8.48 -2.69
N CYS A 178 -13.88 -7.54 -3.44
CA CYS A 178 -15.34 -7.41 -3.58
C CYS A 178 -15.98 -8.69 -4.12
N PHE A 179 -15.36 -9.32 -5.12
CA PHE A 179 -15.84 -10.57 -5.70
C PHE A 179 -15.76 -11.73 -4.71
N ALA A 180 -14.72 -11.81 -3.89
CA ALA A 180 -14.58 -12.80 -2.82
C ALA A 180 -15.67 -12.64 -1.76
N PHE A 181 -16.02 -11.40 -1.39
CA PHE A 181 -17.15 -11.13 -0.49
C PHE A 181 -18.50 -11.52 -1.10
N ALA A 182 -18.74 -11.15 -2.36
CA ALA A 182 -19.96 -11.53 -3.09
C ALA A 182 -20.10 -13.06 -3.19
N TYR A 183 -19.01 -13.75 -3.54
CA TYR A 183 -18.97 -15.21 -3.60
C TYR A 183 -19.34 -15.85 -2.27
N ARG A 184 -18.78 -15.35 -1.15
CA ARG A 184 -19.12 -15.85 0.19
C ARG A 184 -20.59 -15.65 0.53
N LEU A 185 -21.15 -14.49 0.21
CA LEU A 185 -22.58 -14.22 0.42
C LEU A 185 -23.47 -15.16 -0.41
N MET A 186 -23.11 -15.42 -1.66
CA MET A 186 -23.82 -16.36 -2.53
C MET A 186 -23.74 -17.81 -2.03
N SER A 187 -22.58 -18.21 -1.49
CA SER A 187 -22.39 -19.53 -0.90
C SER A 187 -23.32 -19.77 0.29
N ILE A 188 -23.56 -18.75 1.12
CA ILE A 188 -24.52 -18.83 2.24
C ILE A 188 -25.95 -19.01 1.71
N ARG A 189 -26.28 -18.36 0.59
CA ARG A 189 -27.59 -18.46 -0.08
C ARG A 189 -27.77 -19.74 -0.91
N LYS A 190 -26.85 -20.70 -0.82
CA LYS A 190 -26.89 -21.97 -1.57
C LYS A 190 -26.96 -21.79 -3.11
N ALA A 191 -26.41 -20.69 -3.62
CA ALA A 191 -26.31 -20.43 -5.07
C ALA A 191 -24.84 -20.58 -5.53
N PRO A 192 -24.35 -21.81 -5.75
CA PRO A 192 -22.94 -22.03 -6.10
C PRO A 192 -22.64 -21.47 -7.50
N LEU A 193 -21.57 -20.67 -7.58
CA LEU A 193 -21.04 -20.23 -8.87
C LEU A 193 -20.19 -21.34 -9.48
N LEU A 194 -20.44 -21.64 -10.76
CA LEU A 194 -19.61 -22.57 -11.53
C LEU A 194 -18.20 -22.01 -11.70
N LEU A 195 -17.19 -22.88 -11.60
CA LEU A 195 -15.77 -22.51 -11.76
C LEU A 195 -15.51 -21.76 -13.07
N ILE A 196 -16.13 -22.19 -14.18
CA ILE A 196 -15.98 -21.55 -15.49
C ILE A 196 -16.44 -20.09 -15.47
N ARG A 197 -17.53 -19.78 -14.75
CA ARG A 197 -18.01 -18.40 -14.61
C ARG A 197 -17.04 -17.55 -13.80
N VAL A 198 -16.46 -18.11 -12.74
CA VAL A 198 -15.44 -17.42 -11.92
C VAL A 198 -14.19 -17.11 -12.74
N ILE A 199 -13.71 -18.06 -13.53
CA ILE A 199 -12.56 -17.85 -14.43
C ILE A 199 -12.87 -16.79 -15.49
N SER A 200 -14.06 -16.85 -16.09
CA SER A 200 -14.51 -15.88 -17.10
C SER A 200 -14.59 -14.46 -16.52
N ILE A 201 -15.16 -14.29 -15.33
CA ILE A 201 -15.22 -12.98 -14.64
C ILE A 201 -13.81 -12.48 -14.32
N ALA A 202 -12.94 -13.34 -13.77
CA ALA A 202 -11.56 -12.97 -13.47
C ALA A 202 -10.80 -12.51 -14.74
N PHE A 203 -10.95 -13.25 -15.83
CA PHE A 203 -10.37 -12.89 -17.13
C PHE A 203 -10.91 -11.54 -17.62
N PHE A 204 -12.21 -11.33 -17.56
CA PHE A 204 -12.84 -10.06 -17.97
C PHE A 204 -12.32 -8.87 -17.14
N ILE A 205 -12.20 -9.03 -15.82
CA ILE A 205 -11.63 -8.02 -14.93
C ILE A 205 -10.21 -7.67 -15.38
N HIS A 206 -9.34 -8.67 -15.62
CA HIS A 206 -7.98 -8.43 -16.07
C HIS A 206 -7.89 -7.73 -17.42
N VAL A 207 -8.71 -8.13 -18.40
CA VAL A 207 -8.74 -7.50 -19.73
C VAL A 207 -9.20 -6.05 -19.64
N PHE A 208 -10.31 -5.79 -18.94
CA PHE A 208 -10.83 -4.44 -18.74
C PHE A 208 -9.80 -3.51 -18.07
N ASN A 209 -9.13 -4.03 -17.05
CA ASN A 209 -8.06 -3.35 -16.34
C ASN A 209 -6.84 -3.09 -17.24
N CYS A 210 -6.43 -4.05 -18.07
CA CYS A 210 -5.35 -3.85 -19.02
C CYS A 210 -5.69 -2.75 -20.04
N LEU A 211 -6.90 -2.76 -20.58
CA LEU A 211 -7.36 -1.74 -21.52
C LEU A 211 -7.40 -0.34 -20.87
N THR A 212 -7.89 -0.26 -19.64
CA THR A 212 -7.93 1.00 -18.88
C THR A 212 -6.51 1.54 -18.62
N ALA A 213 -5.58 0.67 -18.22
CA ALA A 213 -4.18 1.05 -18.03
C ALA A 213 -3.54 1.55 -19.34
N THR A 214 -3.77 0.86 -20.46
CA THR A 214 -3.25 1.32 -21.76
C THR A 214 -3.84 2.65 -22.20
N ALA A 215 -5.14 2.87 -21.99
CA ALA A 215 -5.80 4.12 -22.35
C ALA A 215 -5.28 5.29 -21.50
N LEU A 216 -5.14 5.09 -20.18
CA LEU A 216 -4.55 6.09 -19.29
C LEU A 216 -3.08 6.37 -19.65
N PHE A 217 -2.31 5.33 -19.95
CA PHE A 217 -0.91 5.50 -20.34
C PHE A 217 -0.77 6.29 -21.64
N SER A 218 -1.63 6.06 -22.64
CA SER A 218 -1.65 6.85 -23.87
C SER A 218 -1.95 8.33 -23.61
N LEU A 219 -2.88 8.64 -22.70
CA LEU A 219 -3.18 10.03 -22.31
C LEU A 219 -2.02 10.73 -21.61
N PHE A 220 -1.09 9.99 -21.00
CA PHE A 220 0.11 10.54 -20.36
C PHE A 220 1.31 10.70 -21.31
N LEU A 221 1.26 10.07 -22.49
CA LEU A 221 2.31 10.19 -23.51
C LEU A 221 2.10 11.41 -24.43
N GLU A 222 0.86 11.89 -24.55
CA GLU A 222 0.49 13.13 -25.24
C GLU A 222 0.79 14.36 -24.38
#